data_AF-A0A060SV83-F1
#
_entry.id   AF-A0A060SV83-F1
#
_cell.length_a   1.000
_cell.length_b   1.000
_cell.length_c   1.000
_cell.angle_alpha   90.00
_cell.angle_beta   90.00
_cell.angle_gamma   90.00
#
_symmetry.space_group_name_H-M   'P 1'
#
loop_
_entity.id
_entity.type
_entity.pdbx_description
1 polymer ?
#
loop_
_entity_poly.entity_id
_entity_poly.type
_entity_poly.pdbx_seq_one_letter_code
_entity_poly.pdbx_strand_id
1 'polypeptide(L)'
;MTSWITNVRCAARTLDEIDAPIEDEHTILVLTNGLPDAYSQVIVSLDSTPEHELSLEHVIKRLVNEEARVAASLPPPCAPDDVALAAIMKPRTLIERITCFKCTKKGHYQCDCPQLNETASATIDNSVAW
;
A
#
# COMPACT_ATOMS: atom_id res chain seq x y z
N MET A 1 2.19 10.10 -17.07
CA MET A 1 0.92 10.64 -17.61
C MET A 1 1.15 11.90 -18.43
N THR A 2 1.96 12.86 -17.95
CA THR A 2 2.37 14.05 -18.72
C THR A 2 2.83 13.76 -20.16
N SER A 3 3.67 12.75 -20.38
CA SER A 3 4.14 12.37 -21.73
C SER A 3 3.01 11.91 -22.67
N TRP A 4 1.99 11.22 -22.15
CA TRP A 4 0.81 10.84 -22.93
C TRP A 4 0.01 12.08 -23.34
N ILE A 5 -0.25 12.98 -22.38
CA ILE A 5 -0.97 14.25 -22.62
C ILE A 5 -0.24 15.09 -23.68
N THR A 6 1.09 15.20 -23.61
CA THR A 6 1.86 15.95 -24.61
C THR A 6 1.80 15.31 -25.99
N ASN A 7 1.83 13.98 -26.08
CA ASN A 7 1.75 13.28 -27.36
C ASN A 7 0.40 13.51 -28.04
N VAL A 8 -0.71 13.39 -27.29
CA VAL A 8 -2.06 13.64 -27.82
C VAL A 8 -2.21 15.09 -28.28
N ARG A 9 -1.70 16.06 -27.50
CA ARG A 9 -1.73 17.49 -27.90
C ARG A 9 -0.88 17.78 -29.14
N CYS A 10 0.26 17.13 -29.29
CA CYS A 10 1.07 17.26 -30.50
C CYS A 10 0.35 16.67 -31.71
N ALA A 11 -0.27 15.49 -31.57
CA ALA A 11 -1.04 14.88 -32.65
C ALA A 11 -2.23 15.75 -33.08
N ALA A 12 -2.98 16.32 -32.12
CA ALA A 12 -4.08 17.24 -32.41
C ALA A 12 -3.60 18.48 -33.19
N ARG A 13 -2.47 19.08 -32.77
CA ARG A 13 -1.88 20.23 -33.47
C ARG A 13 -1.43 19.89 -34.89
N THR A 14 -0.80 18.74 -35.09
CA THR A 14 -0.36 18.32 -36.42
C THR A 14 -1.54 18.12 -37.38
N LEU A 15 -2.71 17.73 -36.87
CA LEU A 15 -3.92 17.59 -37.69
C LEU A 15 -4.54 18.96 -38.02
N ASP A 16 -4.50 19.90 -37.08
CA ASP A 16 -4.90 21.30 -37.29
C ASP A 16 -4.04 21.99 -38.37
N GLU A 17 -2.73 21.72 -38.39
CA GLU A 17 -1.80 22.22 -39.41
C GLU A 17 -2.10 21.72 -40.83
N ILE A 18 -2.88 20.63 -40.97
CA ILE A 18 -3.27 20.03 -42.26
C ILE A 18 -4.71 20.46 -42.63
N ASP A 19 -5.25 21.51 -41.98
CA ASP A 19 -6.60 22.05 -42.18
C ASP A 19 -7.71 21.04 -41.83
N ALA A 20 -7.41 20.13 -40.90
CA ALA A 20 -8.36 19.21 -40.30
C ALA A 20 -8.57 19.59 -38.82
N PRO A 21 -9.38 20.64 -38.53
CA PRO A 21 -9.56 21.12 -37.17
C PRO A 21 -10.23 20.05 -36.31
N ILE A 22 -9.62 19.77 -35.16
CA ILE A 22 -10.14 18.82 -34.19
C ILE A 22 -10.74 19.60 -33.03
N GLU A 23 -12.02 19.37 -32.79
CA GLU A 23 -12.71 19.94 -31.63
C GLU A 23 -12.14 19.38 -30.32
N ASP A 24 -12.19 20.18 -29.26
CA ASP A 24 -11.63 19.82 -27.95
C ASP A 24 -12.28 18.53 -27.40
N GLU A 25 -13.55 18.30 -27.72
CA GLU A 25 -14.35 17.13 -27.37
C GLU A 25 -13.70 15.84 -27.88
N HIS A 26 -13.21 15.84 -29.11
CA HIS A 26 -12.53 14.69 -29.70
C HIS A 26 -11.17 14.45 -29.03
N THR A 27 -10.47 15.52 -28.68
CA THR A 27 -9.20 15.43 -27.95
C THR A 27 -9.41 14.86 -26.55
N ILE A 28 -10.47 15.30 -25.86
CA ILE A 28 -10.87 14.80 -24.53
C ILE A 28 -11.21 13.31 -24.61
N LEU A 29 -11.97 12.89 -25.63
CA LEU A 29 -12.34 11.49 -25.83
C LEU A 29 -11.12 10.59 -26.06
N VAL A 30 -10.14 11.05 -26.85
CA VAL A 30 -8.88 10.31 -27.05
C VAL A 30 -8.07 10.26 -25.74
N LEU A 31 -8.03 11.36 -24.99
CA LEU A 31 -7.33 11.41 -23.72
C LEU A 31 -7.91 10.43 -22.70
N THR A 32 -9.24 10.38 -22.53
CA THR A 32 -9.91 9.55 -21.52
C THR A 32 -9.91 8.06 -21.87
N ASN A 33 -10.08 7.70 -23.14
CA ASN A 33 -10.01 6.30 -23.58
C ASN A 33 -8.59 5.72 -23.53
N GLY A 34 -7.56 6.56 -23.58
CA GLY A 34 -6.16 6.13 -23.50
C GLY A 34 -5.62 5.93 -22.07
N LEU A 35 -6.45 6.14 -21.04
CA LEU A 35 -6.00 6.08 -19.64
C LEU A 35 -5.96 4.63 -19.12
N PRO A 36 -4.95 4.26 -18.32
CA PRO A 36 -4.95 3.01 -17.57
C PRO A 36 -6.06 2.94 -16.50
N ASP A 37 -6.48 1.74 -16.12
CA ASP A 37 -7.53 1.48 -15.11
C ASP A 37 -7.31 2.19 -13.75
N ALA A 38 -6.05 2.48 -13.40
CA ALA A 38 -5.68 3.26 -12.21
C ALA A 38 -6.31 4.66 -12.18
N TYR A 39 -6.73 5.19 -13.33
CA TYR A 39 -7.39 6.49 -13.47
C TYR A 39 -8.92 6.39 -13.57
N SER A 40 -9.51 5.21 -13.37
CA SER A 40 -10.96 4.98 -13.41
C SER A 40 -11.75 5.95 -12.54
N GLN A 41 -11.25 6.27 -11.34
CA GLN A 41 -11.89 7.23 -10.44
C GLN A 41 -11.94 8.65 -11.04
N VAL A 42 -10.93 9.05 -11.81
CA VAL A 42 -10.93 10.34 -12.51
C VAL A 42 -11.97 10.35 -13.61
N ILE A 43 -12.09 9.25 -14.37
CA ILE A 43 -13.08 9.12 -15.44
C ILE A 43 -14.50 9.28 -14.86
N VAL A 44 -14.84 8.56 -13.79
CA VAL A 44 -16.14 8.69 -13.11
C VAL A 44 -16.41 10.12 -12.64
N SER A 45 -15.37 10.81 -12.13
CA SER A 45 -15.48 12.21 -11.73
C SER A 45 -15.70 13.16 -12.91
N LEU A 46 -15.11 12.87 -14.07
CA LEU A 46 -15.29 13.66 -15.29
C LEU A 46 -16.69 13.42 -15.88
N ASP A 47 -17.17 12.18 -15.91
CA ASP A 47 -18.51 11.83 -16.42
C ASP A 47 -19.65 12.47 -15.61
N SER A 48 -19.39 12.78 -14.34
CA SER A 48 -20.35 13.47 -13.45
C SER A 48 -20.30 14.99 -13.58
N THR A 49 -19.34 15.54 -14.34
CA THR A 49 -19.17 16.98 -14.56
C THR A 49 -20.05 17.42 -15.73
N PRO A 50 -20.77 18.54 -15.63
CA PRO A 50 -21.63 18.96 -16.72
C PRO A 50 -20.83 19.41 -17.96
N GLU A 51 -21.37 19.15 -19.15
CA GLU A 51 -20.69 19.34 -20.44
C GLU A 51 -20.12 20.76 -20.65
N HIS A 52 -20.79 21.80 -20.12
CA HIS A 52 -20.37 23.20 -20.26
C HIS A 52 -19.12 23.57 -19.43
N GLU A 53 -18.73 22.75 -18.45
CA GLU A 53 -17.51 22.95 -17.65
C GLU A 53 -16.38 22.01 -18.08
N LEU A 54 -16.66 21.08 -19.00
CA LEU A 54 -15.79 19.97 -19.36
C LEU A 54 -14.81 20.40 -20.48
N SER A 55 -13.94 21.34 -20.14
CA SER A 55 -12.91 21.83 -21.05
C SER A 55 -11.67 20.94 -21.07
N LEU A 56 -10.91 20.98 -22.17
CA LEU A 56 -9.64 20.27 -22.31
C LEU A 56 -8.66 20.65 -21.19
N GLU A 57 -8.61 21.93 -20.80
CA GLU A 57 -7.77 22.38 -19.68
C GLU A 57 -8.23 21.81 -18.34
N HIS A 58 -9.54 21.69 -18.10
CA HIS A 58 -10.07 21.09 -16.88
C HIS A 58 -9.62 19.63 -16.76
N VAL A 59 -9.77 18.85 -17.85
CA VAL A 59 -9.36 17.44 -17.91
C VAL A 59 -7.87 17.29 -17.65
N ILE A 60 -7.03 18.10 -18.30
CA ILE A 60 -5.57 18.08 -18.11
C ILE A 60 -5.21 18.40 -16.65
N LYS A 61 -5.82 19.45 -16.07
CA LYS A 61 -5.59 19.82 -14.67
C LYS A 61 -5.97 18.69 -13.71
N ARG A 62 -7.08 18.00 -13.98
CA ARG A 62 -7.54 16.85 -13.19
C ARG A 62 -6.56 15.68 -13.29
N LEU A 63 -6.08 15.37 -14.50
CA LEU A 63 -5.14 14.27 -14.75
C LEU A 63 -3.77 14.51 -14.11
N VAL A 64 -3.25 15.74 -14.17
CA VAL A 64 -1.96 16.10 -13.52
C VAL A 64 -2.09 16.03 -12.01
N ASN A 65 -3.21 16.50 -11.44
CA ASN A 65 -3.48 16.39 -10.01
C ASN A 65 -3.58 14.93 -9.57
N GLU A 66 -4.24 14.08 -10.38
CA GLU A 66 -4.31 12.65 -10.12
C GLU A 66 -2.94 11.98 -10.20
N GLU A 67 -2.12 12.31 -11.19
CA GLU A 67 -0.75 11.78 -11.30
C GLU A 67 0.07 12.13 -10.05
N ALA A 68 -0.06 13.34 -9.51
CA ALA A 68 0.58 13.71 -8.25
C ALA A 68 0.05 12.88 -7.06
N ARG A 69 -1.26 12.61 -7.00
CA ARG A 69 -1.87 11.76 -5.98
C ARG A 69 -1.38 10.32 -6.07
N VAL A 70 -1.35 9.75 -7.27
CA VAL A 70 -0.85 8.39 -7.52
C VAL A 70 0.64 8.31 -7.15
N ALA A 71 1.45 9.30 -7.54
CA ALA A 71 2.86 9.37 -7.19
C ALA A 71 3.08 9.47 -5.66
N ALA A 72 2.22 10.19 -4.94
CA ALA A 72 2.27 10.29 -3.49
C ALA A 72 1.73 9.04 -2.76
N SER A 73 0.83 8.29 -3.40
CA SER A 73 0.25 7.05 -2.86
C SER A 73 1.16 5.84 -3.10
N LEU A 74 2.05 5.91 -4.09
CA LEU A 74 3.10 4.92 -4.27
C LEU A 74 4.11 5.08 -3.13
N PRO A 75 4.48 3.99 -2.45
CA PRO A 75 5.59 4.04 -1.51
C PRO A 75 6.86 4.51 -2.25
N PRO A 76 7.71 5.32 -1.62
CA PRO A 76 8.93 5.80 -2.25
C PRO A 76 9.74 4.60 -2.78
N PRO A 77 10.35 4.71 -3.98
CA PRO A 77 11.29 3.70 -4.44
C PRO A 77 12.46 3.70 -3.46
N CYS A 78 12.48 2.69 -2.60
CA CYS A 78 13.46 2.50 -1.53
C CYS A 78 13.40 3.53 -0.38
N ALA A 79 12.30 3.57 0.37
CA ALA A 79 12.47 3.67 1.82
C ALA A 79 12.75 2.25 2.34
N PRO A 80 13.72 2.02 3.24
CA PRO A 80 13.86 0.76 3.93
C PRO A 80 12.69 0.61 4.92
N ASP A 81 11.50 0.30 4.39
CA ASP A 81 10.33 -0.16 5.17
C ASP A 81 10.52 -1.63 5.60
N ASP A 82 11.78 -1.98 5.85
CA ASP A 82 12.22 -3.26 6.37
C ASP A 82 12.11 -3.28 7.90
N VAL A 83 11.53 -2.29 8.57
CA VAL A 83 11.35 -2.37 10.03
C VAL A 83 10.25 -3.37 10.40
N ALA A 84 9.15 -3.38 9.64
CA ALA A 84 8.06 -4.33 9.86
C ALA A 84 8.42 -5.75 9.40
N LEU A 85 9.12 -5.90 8.26
CA LEU A 85 9.55 -7.20 7.75
C LEU A 85 10.80 -7.73 8.49
N ALA A 86 11.79 -6.89 8.84
CA ALA A 86 12.92 -7.32 9.68
C ALA A 86 12.50 -7.67 11.11
N ALA A 87 11.39 -7.12 11.63
CA ALA A 87 10.82 -7.60 12.89
C ALA A 87 10.32 -9.06 12.79
N ILE A 88 9.82 -9.47 11.63
CA ILE A 88 9.38 -10.86 11.35
C ILE A 88 10.59 -11.78 11.12
N MET A 89 11.66 -11.27 10.49
CA MET A 89 12.85 -12.05 10.14
C MET A 89 13.92 -12.10 11.24
N LYS A 90 13.75 -11.42 12.37
CA LYS A 90 14.72 -11.50 13.47
C LYS A 90 14.81 -12.95 13.94
N PRO A 91 15.99 -13.59 13.87
CA PRO A 91 16.11 -15.00 14.22
C PRO A 91 15.62 -15.17 15.66
N ARG A 92 14.56 -15.98 15.82
CA ARG A 92 14.06 -16.35 17.15
C ARG A 92 15.25 -16.86 17.95
N THR A 93 15.48 -16.28 19.12
CA THR A 93 16.49 -16.77 20.05
C THR A 93 16.25 -18.26 20.26
N LEU A 94 17.24 -19.10 19.95
CA LEU A 94 17.17 -20.54 20.19
C LEU A 94 16.76 -20.78 21.64
N ILE A 95 15.86 -21.75 21.87
CA ILE A 95 15.29 -22.01 23.20
C ILE A 95 16.37 -22.26 24.26
N GLU A 96 17.50 -22.85 23.86
CA GLU A 96 18.69 -23.06 24.69
C GLU A 96 19.32 -21.78 25.28
N ARG A 97 19.12 -20.63 24.63
CA ARG A 97 19.63 -19.32 25.09
C ARG A 97 18.59 -18.53 25.89
N ILE A 98 17.35 -19.00 25.96
CA ILE A 98 16.27 -18.36 26.70
C ILE A 98 16.42 -18.70 28.18
N THR A 99 16.48 -17.67 29.02
CA THR A 99 16.54 -17.81 30.48
C THR A 99 15.13 -17.68 31.07
N CYS A 100 14.72 -18.68 31.85
CA CYS A 100 13.45 -18.65 32.56
C CYS A 100 13.45 -17.58 33.65
N PHE A 101 12.44 -16.71 33.68
CA PHE A 101 12.32 -15.65 34.68
C PHE A 101 11.95 -16.15 36.09
N LYS A 102 11.51 -17.42 36.24
CA LYS A 102 11.17 -18.00 37.55
C LYS A 102 12.37 -18.67 38.23
N CYS A 103 13.10 -19.52 37.51
CA CYS A 103 14.20 -20.31 38.07
C CYS A 103 15.60 -19.90 37.58
N THR A 104 15.67 -18.91 36.67
CA THR A 104 16.91 -18.38 36.10
C THR A 104 17.76 -19.42 35.33
N LYS A 105 17.20 -20.61 35.06
CA LYS A 105 17.83 -21.64 34.22
C LYS A 105 17.50 -21.42 32.74
N LYS A 106 18.40 -21.86 31.86
CA LYS A 106 18.22 -21.75 30.41
C LYS A 106 17.42 -22.92 29.83
N GLY A 107 16.83 -22.75 28.64
CA GLY A 107 16.21 -23.85 27.88
C GLY A 107 14.69 -23.94 27.93
N HIS A 108 13.99 -23.02 28.62
CA HIS A 108 12.52 -23.03 28.71
C HIS A 108 11.95 -21.65 29.04
N TYR A 109 10.67 -21.44 28.72
CA TYR A 109 9.91 -20.25 29.11
C TYR A 109 9.34 -20.41 30.52
N GLN A 110 8.93 -19.30 31.15
CA GLN A 110 8.34 -19.33 32.49
C GLN A 110 7.12 -20.25 32.59
N CYS A 111 6.29 -20.34 31.53
CA CYS A 111 5.12 -21.22 31.47
C CYS A 111 5.49 -22.71 31.55
N ASP A 112 6.63 -23.09 30.98
CA ASP A 112 7.11 -24.47 30.93
C ASP A 112 8.12 -24.77 32.04
N CYS A 113 8.12 -23.97 33.11
CA CYS A 113 9.09 -24.15 34.19
C CYS A 113 8.79 -25.43 34.97
N PRO A 114 9.75 -26.37 35.09
CA PRO A 114 9.52 -27.63 35.81
C PRO A 114 9.18 -27.41 37.30
N GLN A 115 9.63 -26.31 37.89
CA GLN A 115 9.27 -25.89 39.25
C GLN A 115 7.81 -25.41 39.40
N LEU A 116 7.04 -25.28 38.32
CA LEU A 116 5.57 -25.10 38.40
C LEU A 116 4.86 -26.44 38.60
N ASN A 117 5.42 -27.52 38.05
CA ASN A 117 4.85 -28.87 38.14
C ASN A 117 5.19 -29.55 39.49
N GLU A 118 6.36 -29.28 40.05
CA GLU A 118 6.74 -29.79 41.40
C GLU A 118 5.84 -29.23 42.51
N THR A 119 5.42 -27.96 42.42
CA THR A 119 4.47 -27.35 43.37
C THR A 119 3.06 -27.94 43.27
N ALA A 120 2.69 -28.53 42.14
CA ALA A 120 1.41 -29.23 41.98
C ALA A 120 1.45 -30.66 42.56
N SER A 121 2.58 -31.37 42.39
CA SER A 121 2.77 -32.71 42.97
C SER A 121 3.01 -32.72 44.48
N ALA A 122 3.48 -31.62 45.09
CA ALA A 122 3.76 -31.56 46.53
C ALA A 122 2.52 -31.35 47.42
N THR A 123 1.33 -31.12 46.86
CA THR A 123 0.10 -30.88 47.66
C THR A 123 -0.77 -32.14 47.83
N ILE A 124 -0.40 -33.28 47.24
CA ILE A 124 -1.12 -34.57 47.40
C ILE A 124 -0.28 -35.54 48.25
N ASP A 125 0.19 -35.12 49.43
CA ASP A 125 0.62 -36.08 50.47
C ASP A 125 0.63 -35.43 51.86
N ASN A 126 -0.55 -34.99 52.35
CA ASN A 126 -0.75 -34.87 53.80
C ASN A 126 -2.24 -34.87 54.19
N SER A 127 -2.95 -35.92 53.80
CA SER A 127 -4.25 -36.23 54.39
C SER A 127 -4.45 -37.74 54.46
N VAL A 128 -3.75 -38.41 55.37
CA VAL A 128 -4.22 -39.53 56.20
C VAL A 128 -3.14 -39.75 57.29
N ALA A 129 -3.47 -39.53 58.57
CA ALA A 129 -3.42 -40.56 59.62
C ALA A 129 -3.65 -39.95 61.02
N TRP A 130 -4.63 -40.55 61.72
CA TRP A 130 -5.00 -40.55 63.15
C TRP A 130 -5.26 -39.22 63.88
#